data_AF-K1RD94-F1
#
_entry.id   AF-K1RD94-F1
#
_cell.length_a   1.000
_cell.length_b   1.000
_cell.length_c   1.000
_cell.angle_alpha   90.00
_cell.angle_beta   90.00
_cell.angle_gamma   90.00
#
_symmetry.space_group_name_H-M   'P 1'
#
loop_
_entity.id
_entity.type
_entity.pdbx_description
1 polymer ?
#
loop_
_entity_poly.entity_id
_entity_poly.type
_entity_poly.pdbx_seq_one_letter_code
_entity_poly.pdbx_strand_id
1 'polypeptide(L)'
;KWLRDTFGNENLVSCVLHMDEKTPHLHATIVPIVTGERVRRKREGEKKYETKSGPRLSADDVMRRTRLHEYQNSYAAAMKPFGLQRGIVGSTAKHQANSDYYRQQVIRYEEDIAKLQADVEKAQEGRNTILSWFGKGDLAKAKKELSDKDEKIAELNKQIKALQAEKARLQEQHKSGIEKLRNGYQKEIDAAIRRAETAERQSEEKDAVIDRQRKQIGLLDRKANPQRYSLSSGAELVRINVSNYRNPSLHIWTRVGEELFEDTKFQTDYDVAQRHFNGQITDEEFV
;
A
#
# COMPACT_ATOMS: atom_id res chain seq x y z
N LYS A 1 -21.41 -9.69 1.19
CA LYS A 1 -21.96 -10.79 0.35
C LYS A 1 -21.54 -10.62 -1.09
N TRP A 2 -22.04 -9.61 -1.81
CA TRP A 2 -21.69 -9.35 -3.22
C TRP A 2 -20.18 -9.40 -3.52
N LEU A 3 -19.31 -8.82 -2.68
CA LEU A 3 -17.85 -8.90 -2.86
C LEU A 3 -17.33 -10.35 -2.89
N ARG A 4 -17.84 -11.22 -2.01
CA ARG A 4 -17.44 -12.64 -1.95
C ARG A 4 -17.93 -13.39 -3.19
N ASP A 5 -19.16 -13.11 -3.62
CA ASP A 5 -19.75 -13.75 -4.80
C ASP A 5 -19.03 -13.32 -6.09
N THR A 6 -18.59 -12.06 -6.16
CA THR A 6 -17.93 -11.48 -7.35
C THR A 6 -16.45 -11.82 -7.44
N PHE A 7 -15.71 -11.72 -6.33
CA PHE A 7 -14.25 -11.86 -6.33
C PHE A 7 -13.76 -13.20 -5.79
N GLY A 8 -14.61 -13.97 -5.12
CA GLY A 8 -14.24 -15.20 -4.43
C GLY A 8 -13.86 -14.93 -2.97
N ASN A 9 -14.13 -15.91 -2.10
CA ASN A 9 -13.86 -15.79 -0.67
C ASN A 9 -12.35 -15.69 -0.37
N GLU A 10 -11.51 -16.36 -1.14
CA GLU A 10 -10.05 -16.36 -0.97
C GLU A 10 -9.39 -15.04 -1.40
N ASN A 11 -10.03 -14.30 -2.31
CA ASN A 11 -9.51 -13.04 -2.82
C ASN A 11 -9.88 -11.82 -1.95
N LEU A 12 -10.90 -11.95 -1.08
CA LEU A 12 -11.32 -10.87 -0.20
C LEU A 12 -10.54 -10.93 1.13
N VAL A 13 -9.54 -10.06 1.27
CA VAL A 13 -8.66 -10.06 2.46
C VAL A 13 -9.24 -9.24 3.60
N SER A 14 -9.84 -8.10 3.30
CA SER A 14 -10.36 -7.19 4.32
C SER A 14 -11.60 -6.46 3.81
N CYS A 15 -12.55 -6.21 4.72
CA CYS A 15 -13.72 -5.39 4.48
C CYS A 15 -14.04 -4.62 5.78
N VAL A 16 -13.70 -3.33 5.82
CA VAL A 16 -13.80 -2.47 6.99
C VAL A 16 -14.89 -1.43 6.79
N LEU A 17 -15.78 -1.29 7.76
CA LEU A 17 -16.84 -0.29 7.78
C LEU A 17 -16.40 0.93 8.58
N HIS A 18 -16.38 2.08 7.92
CA HIS A 18 -16.14 3.38 8.52
C HIS A 18 -17.48 4.07 8.78
N MET A 19 -17.81 4.32 10.05
CA MET A 19 -19.03 5.03 10.49
C MET A 19 -18.72 6.34 11.22
N ASP A 20 -17.44 6.65 11.39
CA ASP A 20 -16.90 7.81 12.09
C ASP A 20 -16.68 9.03 11.18
N GLU A 21 -16.96 8.89 9.89
CA GLU A 21 -16.91 9.94 8.88
C GLU A 21 -18.30 10.51 8.52
N LYS A 22 -18.33 11.55 7.68
CA LYS A 22 -19.58 12.23 7.26
C LYS A 22 -20.57 11.29 6.59
N THR A 23 -20.08 10.34 5.79
CA THR A 23 -20.89 9.34 5.11
C THR A 23 -20.33 7.96 5.44
N PRO A 24 -21.13 7.05 6.02
CA PRO A 24 -20.69 5.69 6.26
C PRO A 24 -20.26 5.02 4.96
N HIS A 25 -19.06 4.45 4.92
CA HIS A 25 -18.52 3.81 3.73
C HIS A 25 -17.66 2.59 4.09
N LEU A 26 -17.44 1.72 3.10
CA LEU A 26 -16.71 0.47 3.24
C LEU A 26 -15.40 0.52 2.45
N HIS A 27 -14.30 0.12 3.09
CA HIS A 27 -13.05 -0.18 2.41
C HIS A 27 -12.92 -1.69 2.25
N ALA A 28 -12.81 -2.16 1.01
CA ALA A 28 -12.63 -3.57 0.69
C ALA A 28 -11.30 -3.78 -0.04
N THR A 29 -10.44 -4.64 0.53
CA THR A 29 -9.15 -5.00 -0.06
C THR A 29 -9.26 -6.36 -0.73
N ILE A 30 -9.02 -6.38 -2.03
CA ILE A 30 -9.12 -7.58 -2.87
C ILE A 30 -7.74 -7.89 -3.44
N VAL A 31 -7.27 -9.12 -3.24
CA VAL A 31 -6.06 -9.63 -3.89
C VAL A 31 -6.48 -10.31 -5.19
N PRO A 32 -5.97 -9.88 -6.36
CA PRO A 32 -6.45 -10.37 -7.65
C PRO A 32 -5.76 -11.69 -8.04
N ILE A 33 -6.03 -12.76 -7.28
CA ILE A 33 -5.56 -14.11 -7.63
C ILE A 33 -6.46 -14.66 -8.73
N VAL A 34 -5.85 -15.03 -9.85
CA VAL A 34 -6.52 -15.63 -11.00
C VAL A 34 -5.81 -16.93 -11.38
N THR A 35 -6.58 -17.98 -11.64
CA THR A 35 -6.08 -19.33 -11.97
C THR A 35 -6.08 -19.62 -13.47
N GLY A 36 -6.75 -18.78 -14.27
CA GLY A 36 -6.81 -18.93 -15.72
C GLY A 36 -5.58 -18.37 -16.45
N GLU A 37 -5.37 -18.80 -17.69
CA GLU A 37 -4.34 -18.22 -18.56
C GLU A 37 -4.53 -16.71 -18.73
N ARG A 38 -3.41 -16.00 -18.91
CA ARG A 38 -3.42 -14.55 -19.18
C ARG A 38 -4.15 -14.29 -20.49
N VAL A 39 -5.23 -13.52 -20.43
CA VAL A 39 -5.96 -13.12 -21.64
C VAL A 39 -5.15 -12.04 -22.37
N ARG A 40 -4.57 -12.42 -23.52
CA ARG A 40 -3.74 -11.55 -24.38
C ARG A 40 -4.60 -10.56 -25.16
N ARG A 41 -4.05 -9.38 -25.44
CA ARG A 41 -4.67 -8.40 -26.34
C ARG A 41 -4.40 -8.82 -27.80
N LYS A 42 -5.36 -8.59 -28.70
CA LYS A 42 -5.22 -8.94 -30.13
C LYS A 42 -3.92 -8.40 -30.78
N ARG A 43 -3.44 -7.24 -30.34
CA ARG A 43 -2.19 -6.61 -30.81
C ARG A 43 -0.89 -7.34 -30.42
N GLU A 44 -0.94 -8.26 -29.46
CA GLU A 44 0.27 -8.96 -28.96
C GLU A 44 0.68 -10.14 -29.85
N GLY A 45 -0.07 -10.43 -30.91
CA GLY A 45 0.22 -11.54 -31.82
C GLY A 45 0.20 -12.91 -31.14
N GLU A 46 0.75 -13.90 -31.84
CA GLU A 46 0.78 -15.29 -31.39
C GLU A 46 1.71 -15.52 -30.19
N LYS A 47 1.42 -16.59 -29.43
CA LYS A 47 2.16 -16.97 -28.24
C LYS A 47 3.55 -17.50 -28.65
N LYS A 48 4.59 -16.70 -28.40
CA LYS A 48 5.99 -17.06 -28.74
C LYS A 48 6.61 -18.13 -27.85
N TYR A 49 6.11 -18.29 -26.61
CA TYR A 49 6.65 -19.21 -25.61
C TYR A 49 5.54 -19.78 -24.73
N GLU A 50 5.74 -20.98 -24.18
CA GLU A 50 4.87 -21.55 -23.16
C GLU A 50 4.90 -20.69 -21.88
N THR A 51 3.71 -20.39 -21.36
CA THR A 51 3.56 -19.70 -20.06
C THR A 51 3.39 -20.74 -18.97
N LYS A 52 4.05 -20.52 -17.83
CA LYS A 52 3.88 -21.33 -16.63
C LYS A 52 2.39 -21.38 -16.26
N SER A 53 1.88 -22.58 -16.03
CA SER A 53 0.53 -22.83 -15.51
C SER A 53 0.51 -22.62 -14.01
N GLY A 54 -0.57 -22.01 -13.48
CA GLY A 54 -0.78 -21.85 -12.04
C GLY A 54 -1.44 -20.52 -11.66
N PRO A 55 -1.71 -20.34 -10.34
CA PRO A 55 -2.27 -19.10 -9.82
C PRO A 55 -1.33 -17.92 -10.08
N ARG A 56 -1.88 -16.79 -10.52
CA ARG A 56 -1.14 -15.55 -10.76
C ARG A 56 -1.87 -14.36 -10.15
N LEU A 57 -1.11 -13.32 -9.82
CA LEU A 57 -1.64 -12.03 -9.36
C LEU A 57 -1.81 -11.10 -10.55
N SER A 58 -3.05 -10.76 -10.91
CA SER A 58 -3.31 -9.93 -12.08
C SER A 58 -4.52 -9.01 -11.92
N ALA A 59 -4.23 -7.77 -11.51
CA ALA A 59 -5.23 -6.71 -11.47
C ALA A 59 -5.80 -6.39 -12.86
N ASP A 60 -5.00 -6.49 -13.93
CA ASP A 60 -5.47 -6.26 -15.31
C ASP A 60 -6.52 -7.28 -15.75
N ASP A 61 -6.66 -8.43 -15.08
CA ASP A 61 -7.69 -9.42 -15.42
C ASP A 61 -8.96 -9.24 -14.58
N VAL A 62 -8.80 -8.85 -13.32
CA VAL A 62 -9.91 -8.62 -12.39
C VAL A 62 -10.56 -7.23 -12.60
N MET A 63 -9.77 -6.21 -12.94
CA MET A 63 -10.17 -4.79 -13.02
C MET A 63 -10.24 -4.27 -14.46
N ARG A 64 -10.59 -5.13 -15.42
CA ARG A 64 -10.78 -4.74 -16.83
C ARG A 64 -11.91 -3.74 -16.97
N ARG A 65 -11.84 -2.88 -18.00
CA ARG A 65 -12.90 -1.92 -18.34
C ARG A 65 -14.29 -2.57 -18.44
N THR A 66 -14.39 -3.74 -19.09
CA THR A 66 -15.64 -4.49 -19.21
C THR A 66 -16.15 -4.98 -17.85
N ARG A 67 -15.26 -5.56 -17.04
CA ARG A 67 -15.53 -6.01 -15.67
C ARG A 67 -15.99 -4.87 -14.77
N LEU A 68 -15.32 -3.72 -14.78
CA LEU A 68 -15.71 -2.54 -14.00
C LEU A 68 -17.13 -2.08 -14.34
N HIS A 69 -17.52 -2.13 -15.61
CA HIS A 69 -18.89 -1.83 -16.03
C HIS A 69 -19.90 -2.88 -15.51
N GLU A 70 -19.58 -4.16 -15.61
CA GLU A 70 -20.38 -5.27 -15.06
C GLU A 70 -20.53 -5.16 -13.53
N TYR A 71 -19.47 -4.78 -12.82
CA TYR A 71 -19.47 -4.62 -11.38
C TYR A 71 -20.42 -3.51 -10.94
N GLN A 72 -20.39 -2.35 -11.62
CA GLN A 72 -21.32 -1.26 -11.34
C GLN A 72 -22.78 -1.71 -11.51
N ASN A 73 -23.08 -2.50 -12.55
CA ASN A 73 -24.44 -2.98 -12.82
C ASN A 73 -24.90 -4.04 -11.81
N SER A 74 -24.08 -5.06 -11.58
CA SER A 74 -24.39 -6.15 -10.65
C SER A 74 -24.45 -5.69 -9.20
N TYR A 75 -23.59 -4.74 -8.80
CA TYR A 75 -23.64 -4.15 -7.47
C TYR A 75 -24.93 -3.34 -7.28
N ALA A 76 -25.33 -2.53 -8.26
CA ALA A 76 -26.60 -1.82 -8.20
C ALA A 76 -27.81 -2.77 -8.10
N ALA A 77 -27.78 -3.90 -8.82
CA ALA A 77 -28.81 -4.94 -8.69
C ALA A 77 -28.86 -5.54 -7.27
N ALA A 78 -27.70 -5.82 -6.67
CA ALA A 78 -27.61 -6.31 -5.30
C ALA A 78 -28.08 -5.26 -4.27
N MET A 79 -27.94 -3.98 -4.58
CA MET A 79 -28.32 -2.88 -3.69
C MET A 79 -29.76 -2.39 -3.87
N LYS A 80 -30.48 -2.84 -4.92
CA LYS A 80 -31.86 -2.47 -5.21
C LYS A 80 -32.83 -2.65 -4.02
N PRO A 81 -32.75 -3.71 -3.19
CA PRO A 81 -33.61 -3.86 -2.01
C PRO A 81 -33.41 -2.75 -0.96
N PHE A 82 -32.26 -2.09 -0.96
CA PHE A 82 -31.94 -0.97 -0.05
C PHE A 82 -32.30 0.40 -0.65
N GLY A 83 -32.98 0.43 -1.80
CA GLY A 83 -33.40 1.68 -2.46
C GLY A 83 -32.29 2.40 -3.23
N LEU A 84 -31.10 1.82 -3.34
CA LEU A 84 -30.00 2.40 -4.11
C LEU A 84 -30.15 2.12 -5.61
N GLN A 85 -29.74 3.09 -6.42
CA GLN A 85 -29.82 3.02 -7.88
C GLN A 85 -28.43 3.04 -8.51
N ARG A 86 -28.37 2.52 -9.74
CA ARG A 86 -27.18 2.55 -10.58
C ARG A 86 -26.85 4.01 -10.94
N GLY A 87 -25.57 4.39 -10.83
CA GLY A 87 -25.10 5.68 -11.34
C GLY A 87 -25.28 5.81 -12.86
N ILE A 88 -25.00 6.99 -13.42
CA ILE A 88 -25.19 7.25 -14.86
C ILE A 88 -24.26 6.35 -15.70
N VAL A 89 -24.82 5.62 -16.66
CA VAL A 89 -24.04 4.81 -17.60
C VAL A 89 -23.32 5.75 -18.58
N GLY A 90 -22.00 5.57 -18.74
CA GLY A 90 -21.19 6.46 -19.59
C GLY A 90 -20.91 7.83 -18.97
N SER A 91 -21.03 7.97 -17.65
CA SER A 91 -20.69 9.22 -16.95
C SER A 91 -19.30 9.73 -17.33
N THR A 92 -19.21 11.02 -17.64
CA THR A 92 -17.96 11.74 -17.93
C THR A 92 -17.33 12.36 -16.67
N ALA A 93 -17.93 12.13 -15.49
CA ALA A 93 -17.41 12.60 -14.22
C ALA A 93 -16.01 12.05 -13.97
N LYS A 94 -15.08 12.93 -13.61
CA LYS A 94 -13.73 12.55 -13.21
C LYS A 94 -13.71 12.32 -11.70
N HIS A 95 -13.08 11.22 -11.26
CA HIS A 95 -12.82 11.01 -9.85
C HIS A 95 -11.98 12.15 -9.30
N GLN A 96 -12.39 12.66 -8.14
CA GLN A 96 -11.64 13.67 -7.39
C GLN A 96 -11.16 13.00 -6.11
N ALA A 97 -9.86 13.12 -5.81
CA ALA A 97 -9.37 12.72 -4.50
C ALA A 97 -10.02 13.59 -3.42
N ASN A 98 -10.23 13.04 -2.22
CA ASN A 98 -10.84 13.81 -1.13
C ASN A 98 -10.06 15.09 -0.83
N SER A 99 -8.72 15.04 -0.85
CA SER A 99 -7.86 16.23 -0.69
C SER A 99 -8.14 17.31 -1.73
N ASP A 100 -8.35 16.91 -2.98
CA ASP A 100 -8.62 17.84 -4.08
C ASP A 100 -10.01 18.45 -3.95
N TYR A 101 -10.99 17.65 -3.52
CA TYR A 101 -12.35 18.13 -3.24
C TYR A 101 -12.34 19.21 -2.12
N TYR A 102 -11.67 18.95 -1.00
CA TYR A 102 -11.55 19.94 0.09
C TYR A 102 -10.84 21.21 -0.38
N ARG A 103 -9.74 21.06 -1.14
CA ARG A 103 -9.02 22.20 -1.71
C ARG A 103 -9.91 23.04 -2.64
N GLN A 104 -10.66 22.40 -3.53
CA GLN A 104 -11.58 23.08 -4.45
C GLN A 104 -12.70 23.81 -3.71
N GLN A 105 -13.25 23.21 -2.65
CA GLN A 105 -14.28 23.87 -1.82
C GLN A 105 -13.74 25.13 -1.14
N VAL A 106 -12.52 25.08 -0.58
CA VAL A 106 -11.88 26.25 0.04
C VAL A 106 -11.66 27.37 -0.99
N ILE A 107 -11.14 27.04 -2.17
CA ILE A 107 -10.93 28.00 -3.27
C ILE A 107 -12.26 28.63 -3.69
N ARG A 108 -13.32 27.83 -3.82
CA ARG A 108 -14.65 28.33 -4.19
C ARG A 108 -15.18 29.34 -3.16
N TYR A 109 -15.06 29.03 -1.87
CA TYR A 109 -15.46 29.99 -0.82
C TYR A 109 -14.62 31.27 -0.86
N GLU A 110 -13.32 31.19 -1.16
CA GLU A 110 -12.48 32.37 -1.34
C GLU A 110 -12.92 33.23 -2.52
N GLU A 111 -13.23 32.61 -3.66
CA GLU A 111 -13.74 33.32 -4.84
C GLU A 111 -15.11 33.96 -4.58
N ASP A 112 -16.03 33.26 -3.92
CA ASP A 112 -17.36 33.77 -3.61
C ASP A 112 -17.30 34.93 -2.60
N ILE A 113 -16.43 34.84 -1.59
CA ILE A 113 -16.16 35.94 -0.66
C ILE A 113 -15.57 37.14 -1.40
N ALA A 114 -14.60 36.93 -2.31
CA ALA A 114 -13.99 38.01 -3.07
C ALA A 114 -15.00 38.73 -3.99
N LYS A 115 -15.92 37.99 -4.63
CA LYS A 115 -17.01 38.57 -5.43
C LYS A 115 -17.94 39.41 -4.58
N LEU A 116 -18.38 38.90 -3.43
CA LEU A 116 -19.25 39.65 -2.53
C LEU A 116 -18.55 40.90 -1.98
N GLN A 117 -17.24 40.83 -1.70
CA GLN A 117 -16.45 41.99 -1.28
C GLN A 117 -16.41 43.06 -2.38
N ALA A 118 -16.23 42.68 -3.64
CA ALA A 118 -16.29 43.61 -4.76
C ALA A 118 -17.69 44.23 -4.92
N ASP A 119 -18.75 43.48 -4.65
CA ASP A 119 -20.13 44.01 -4.66
C ASP A 119 -20.38 44.98 -3.50
N VAL A 120 -19.80 44.75 -2.32
CA VAL A 120 -19.81 45.68 -1.20
C VAL A 120 -19.11 46.99 -1.58
N GLU A 121 -17.92 46.90 -2.20
CA GLU A 121 -17.15 48.07 -2.63
C GLU A 121 -17.95 48.92 -3.63
N LYS A 122 -18.53 48.31 -4.66
CA LYS A 122 -19.42 49.01 -5.61
C LYS A 122 -20.64 49.63 -4.95
N ALA A 123 -21.25 48.94 -3.99
CA ALA A 123 -22.40 49.46 -3.25
C ALA A 123 -21.99 50.69 -2.41
N GLN A 124 -20.78 50.67 -1.84
CA GLN A 124 -20.23 51.73 -1.02
C GLN A 124 -19.78 52.95 -1.87
N GLU A 125 -19.24 52.73 -3.06
CA GLU A 125 -19.02 53.78 -4.05
C GLU A 125 -20.33 54.47 -4.43
N GLY A 126 -21.36 53.71 -4.79
CA GLY A 126 -22.68 54.26 -5.12
C GLY A 126 -23.29 55.04 -3.95
N ARG A 127 -23.14 54.55 -2.72
CA ARG A 127 -23.52 55.25 -1.49
C ARG A 127 -22.79 56.58 -1.34
N ASN A 128 -21.48 56.61 -1.55
CA ASN A 128 -20.65 57.81 -1.46
C ASN A 128 -21.02 58.83 -2.56
N THR A 129 -21.35 58.37 -3.77
CA THR A 129 -21.86 59.24 -4.83
C THR A 129 -23.17 59.91 -4.43
N ILE A 130 -24.13 59.16 -3.87
CA ILE A 130 -25.40 59.71 -3.37
C ILE A 130 -25.16 60.72 -2.24
N LEU A 131 -24.23 60.43 -1.32
CA LEU A 131 -23.83 61.38 -0.26
C LEU A 131 -23.27 62.68 -0.84
N SER A 132 -22.52 62.64 -1.93
CA SER A 132 -21.96 63.84 -2.58
C SER A 132 -23.01 64.77 -3.21
N TRP A 133 -24.23 64.26 -3.45
CA TRP A 133 -25.34 65.02 -4.01
C TRP A 133 -26.21 65.70 -2.95
N PHE A 134 -25.98 65.41 -1.65
CA PHE A 134 -26.63 66.13 -0.56
C PHE A 134 -26.24 67.61 -0.62
N GLY A 135 -27.17 68.46 -1.09
CA GLY A 135 -26.98 69.90 -1.26
C GLY A 135 -27.36 70.47 -2.63
N LYS A 136 -27.65 69.62 -3.65
CA LYS A 136 -27.98 70.08 -5.02
C LYS A 136 -29.39 69.73 -5.54
N GLY A 137 -30.27 69.13 -4.74
CA GLY A 137 -31.59 68.68 -5.21
C GLY A 137 -32.50 68.03 -4.14
N ASP A 138 -33.46 67.22 -4.60
CA ASP A 138 -34.60 66.66 -3.85
C ASP A 138 -34.16 65.67 -2.74
N LEU A 139 -33.98 66.19 -1.52
CA LEU A 139 -33.41 65.48 -0.36
C LEU A 139 -34.14 64.19 0.03
N ALA A 140 -35.45 64.11 -0.20
CA ALA A 140 -36.25 62.96 0.21
C ALA A 140 -35.90 61.70 -0.59
N LYS A 141 -35.65 61.84 -1.90
CA LYS A 141 -35.23 60.73 -2.77
C LYS A 141 -33.81 60.26 -2.43
N ALA A 142 -32.88 61.19 -2.22
CA ALA A 142 -31.49 60.87 -1.86
C ALA A 142 -31.39 60.14 -0.51
N LYS A 143 -32.20 60.51 0.49
CA LYS A 143 -32.26 59.79 1.78
C LYS A 143 -32.76 58.35 1.63
N LYS A 144 -33.76 58.12 0.78
CA LYS A 144 -34.31 56.79 0.53
C LYS A 144 -33.28 55.90 -0.17
N GLU A 145 -32.67 56.39 -1.25
CA GLU A 145 -31.63 55.64 -1.97
C GLU A 145 -30.41 55.33 -1.10
N LEU A 146 -30.04 56.24 -0.19
CA LEU A 146 -28.97 56.00 0.78
C LEU A 146 -29.31 54.85 1.72
N SER A 147 -30.54 54.83 2.27
CA SER A 147 -31.04 53.75 3.12
C SER A 147 -31.04 52.41 2.38
N ASP A 148 -31.52 52.38 1.14
CA ASP A 148 -31.56 51.17 0.31
C ASP A 148 -30.15 50.61 0.06
N LYS A 149 -29.14 51.49 -0.14
CA LYS A 149 -27.73 51.09 -0.27
C LYS A 149 -27.14 50.57 1.04
N ASP A 150 -27.45 51.21 2.16
CA ASP A 150 -27.02 50.76 3.50
C ASP A 150 -27.58 49.37 3.84
N GLU A 151 -28.86 49.13 3.54
CA GLU A 151 -29.48 47.80 3.69
C GLU A 151 -28.80 46.75 2.81
N LYS A 152 -28.48 47.09 1.56
CA LYS A 152 -27.79 46.18 0.65
C LYS A 152 -26.37 45.84 1.13
N ILE A 153 -25.62 46.83 1.61
CA ILE A 153 -24.28 46.62 2.19
C ILE A 153 -24.36 45.72 3.42
N ALA A 154 -25.35 45.94 4.30
CA ALA A 154 -25.56 45.11 5.48
C ALA A 154 -25.84 43.64 5.13
N GLU A 155 -26.68 43.39 4.13
CA GLU A 155 -27.01 42.03 3.67
C GLU A 155 -25.79 41.34 3.02
N LEU A 156 -25.03 42.04 2.17
CA LEU A 156 -23.80 41.49 1.58
C LEU A 156 -22.76 41.16 2.65
N ASN A 157 -22.56 42.03 3.65
CA ASN A 157 -21.65 41.77 4.77
C ASN A 157 -22.09 40.56 5.62
N LYS A 158 -23.41 40.38 5.80
CA LYS A 158 -23.96 39.21 6.48
C LYS A 158 -23.64 37.92 5.71
N GLN A 159 -23.78 37.93 4.38
CA GLN A 159 -23.44 36.79 3.53
C GLN A 159 -21.94 36.47 3.55
N ILE A 160 -21.08 37.49 3.48
CA ILE A 160 -19.62 37.34 3.62
C ILE A 160 -19.28 36.67 4.95
N LYS A 161 -19.87 37.14 6.05
CA LYS A 161 -19.62 36.58 7.39
C LYS A 161 -20.06 35.12 7.50
N ALA A 162 -21.19 34.76 6.88
CA ALA A 162 -21.67 33.38 6.84
C ALA A 162 -20.70 32.46 6.08
N LEU A 163 -20.26 32.88 4.87
CA LEU A 163 -19.30 32.10 4.07
C LEU A 163 -17.93 32.00 4.74
N GLN A 164 -17.47 33.04 5.42
CA GLN A 164 -16.24 32.99 6.21
C GLN A 164 -16.33 31.97 7.36
N ALA A 165 -17.47 31.91 8.06
CA ALA A 165 -17.70 30.93 9.11
C ALA A 165 -17.76 29.49 8.55
N GLU A 166 -18.41 29.27 7.41
CA GLU A 166 -18.45 27.98 6.75
C GLU A 166 -17.07 27.51 6.27
N LYS A 167 -16.29 28.42 5.66
CA LYS A 167 -14.90 28.16 5.26
C LYS A 167 -14.05 27.74 6.46
N ALA A 168 -14.11 28.50 7.57
CA ALA A 168 -13.35 28.20 8.78
C ALA A 168 -13.74 26.84 9.38
N ARG A 169 -15.05 26.55 9.45
CA ARG A 169 -15.56 25.27 9.92
C ARG A 169 -15.07 24.10 9.04
N LEU A 170 -15.08 24.27 7.73
CA LEU A 170 -14.60 23.24 6.79
C LEU A 170 -13.11 22.97 6.97
N GLN A 171 -12.30 24.02 7.15
CA GLN A 171 -10.87 23.89 7.40
C GLN A 171 -10.58 23.16 8.71
N GLU A 172 -11.29 23.49 9.79
CA GLU A 172 -11.13 22.83 11.09
C GLU A 172 -11.55 21.35 11.03
N GLN A 173 -12.66 21.04 10.36
CA GLN A 173 -13.09 19.65 10.14
C GLN A 173 -12.05 18.85 9.37
N HIS A 174 -11.49 19.43 8.30
CA HIS A 174 -10.46 18.77 7.51
C HIS A 174 -9.17 18.53 8.33
N LYS A 175 -8.74 19.53 9.10
CA LYS A 175 -7.57 19.41 9.99
C LYS A 175 -7.76 18.32 11.04
N SER A 176 -8.88 18.34 11.75
CA SER A 176 -9.22 17.32 12.75
C SER A 176 -9.30 15.91 12.14
N GLY A 177 -9.86 15.78 10.92
CA GLY A 177 -9.90 14.51 10.19
C GLY A 177 -8.50 13.97 9.89
N ILE A 178 -7.59 14.82 9.41
CA ILE A 178 -6.19 14.44 9.15
C ILE A 178 -5.49 14.00 10.44
N GLU A 179 -5.68 14.72 11.54
CA GLU A 179 -5.07 14.39 12.83
C GLU A 179 -5.56 13.04 13.36
N LYS A 180 -6.85 12.74 13.27
CA LYS A 180 -7.41 11.44 13.65
C LYS A 180 -6.82 10.31 12.81
N LEU A 181 -6.76 10.51 11.48
CA LEU A 181 -6.21 9.52 10.56
C LEU A 181 -4.73 9.26 10.83
N ARG A 182 -3.94 10.32 11.04
CA ARG A 182 -2.53 10.21 11.42
C ARG A 182 -2.34 9.44 12.73
N ASN A 183 -3.13 9.76 13.75
CA ASN A 183 -3.07 9.08 15.04
C ASN A 183 -3.49 7.60 14.93
N GLY A 184 -4.47 7.30 14.07
CA GLY A 184 -4.88 5.92 13.75
C GLY A 184 -3.74 5.13 13.09
N TYR A 185 -3.16 5.66 12.01
CA TYR A 185 -2.05 5.01 11.32
C TYR A 185 -0.82 4.84 12.22
N GLN A 186 -0.50 5.82 13.06
CA GLN A 186 0.62 5.69 13.98
C GLN A 186 0.44 4.48 14.92
N LYS A 187 -0.76 4.29 15.47
CA LYS A 187 -1.07 3.14 16.33
C LYS A 187 -0.94 1.81 15.59
N GLU A 188 -1.41 1.74 14.34
CA GLU A 188 -1.30 0.53 13.53
C GLU A 188 0.15 0.20 13.16
N ILE A 189 0.93 1.22 12.81
CA ILE A 189 2.37 1.10 12.52
C ILE A 189 3.10 0.60 13.77
N ASP A 190 2.87 1.22 14.93
CA ASP A 190 3.50 0.81 16.20
C ASP A 190 3.15 -0.66 16.54
N ALA A 191 1.89 -1.07 16.32
CA ALA A 191 1.45 -2.44 16.54
C ALA A 191 2.06 -3.43 15.52
N ALA A 192 2.28 -3.01 14.27
CA ALA A 192 2.95 -3.82 13.27
C ALA A 192 4.44 -3.98 13.58
N ILE A 193 5.13 -2.91 14.00
CA ILE A 193 6.53 -2.93 14.42
C ILE A 193 6.71 -3.90 15.59
N ARG A 194 5.89 -3.79 16.65
CA ARG A 194 5.98 -4.72 17.80
C ARG A 194 5.80 -6.19 17.41
N ARG A 195 4.89 -6.47 16.47
CA ARG A 195 4.69 -7.83 15.96
C ARG A 195 5.91 -8.32 15.17
N ALA A 196 6.49 -7.46 14.34
CA ALA A 196 7.70 -7.77 13.59
C ALA A 196 8.88 -8.05 14.51
N GLU A 197 9.13 -7.18 15.50
CA GLU A 197 10.19 -7.37 16.51
C GLU A 197 10.02 -8.68 17.29
N THR A 198 8.78 -9.04 17.64
CA THR A 198 8.50 -10.30 18.34
C THR A 198 8.78 -11.51 17.45
N ALA A 199 8.39 -11.44 16.19
CA ALA A 199 8.65 -12.51 15.22
C ALA A 199 10.14 -12.68 14.93
N GLU A 200 10.89 -11.56 14.86
CA GLU A 200 12.34 -11.55 14.67
C GLU A 200 13.06 -12.24 15.84
N ARG A 201 12.75 -11.88 17.09
CA ARG A 201 13.29 -12.58 18.27
C ARG A 201 12.99 -14.08 18.27
N GLN A 202 11.77 -14.46 17.91
CA GLN A 202 11.40 -15.88 17.80
C GLN A 202 12.18 -16.60 16.69
N SER A 203 12.53 -15.91 15.61
CA SER A 203 13.38 -16.46 14.55
C SER A 203 14.79 -16.69 15.06
N GLU A 204 15.40 -15.70 15.71
CA GLU A 204 16.74 -15.80 16.28
C GLU A 204 16.85 -16.94 17.31
N GLU A 205 15.84 -17.09 18.18
CA GLU A 205 15.77 -18.19 19.13
C GLU A 205 15.73 -19.56 18.44
N LYS A 206 14.93 -19.69 17.37
CA LYS A 206 14.85 -20.92 16.57
C LYS A 206 16.17 -21.22 15.87
N ASP A 207 16.82 -20.22 15.28
CA ASP A 207 18.13 -20.38 14.64
C ASP A 207 19.19 -20.85 15.64
N ALA A 208 19.19 -20.29 16.85
CA ALA A 208 20.09 -20.74 17.92
C ALA A 208 19.82 -22.20 18.34
N VAL A 209 18.57 -22.66 18.34
CA VAL A 209 18.22 -24.06 18.60
C VAL A 209 18.69 -24.96 17.46
N ILE A 210 18.46 -24.56 16.21
CA ILE A 210 18.91 -25.29 15.01
C ILE A 210 20.43 -25.47 15.05
N ASP A 211 21.18 -24.43 15.40
CA ASP A 211 22.64 -24.50 15.50
C ASP A 211 23.12 -25.45 16.60
N ARG A 212 22.46 -25.46 17.77
CA ARG A 212 22.76 -26.45 18.83
C ARG A 212 22.47 -27.87 18.37
N GLN A 213 21.33 -28.09 17.71
CA GLN A 213 20.96 -29.40 17.19
C GLN A 213 21.93 -29.87 16.10
N ARG A 214 22.33 -29.00 15.17
CA ARG A 214 23.36 -29.32 14.14
C ARG A 214 24.67 -29.76 14.77
N LYS A 215 25.15 -29.05 15.79
CA LYS A 215 26.36 -29.44 16.54
C LYS A 215 26.21 -30.80 17.20
N GLN A 216 25.05 -31.06 17.83
CA GLN A 216 24.78 -32.35 18.48
C GLN A 216 24.69 -33.50 17.47
N ILE A 217 24.06 -33.28 16.31
CA ILE A 217 24.00 -34.27 15.22
C ILE A 217 25.42 -34.62 14.78
N GLY A 218 26.28 -33.63 14.53
CA GLY A 218 27.68 -33.88 14.15
C GLY A 218 28.47 -34.66 15.21
N LEU A 219 28.26 -34.37 16.50
CA LEU A 219 28.90 -35.12 17.59
C LEU A 219 28.41 -36.57 17.67
N LEU A 220 27.10 -36.80 17.50
CA LEU A 220 26.51 -38.14 17.54
C LEU A 220 26.94 -38.96 16.32
N ASP A 221 27.00 -38.35 15.14
CA ASP A 221 27.44 -39.02 13.93
C ASP A 221 28.90 -39.50 14.04
N ARG A 222 29.81 -38.66 14.55
CA ARG A 222 31.20 -39.06 14.84
C ARG A 222 31.31 -40.25 15.79
N LYS A 223 30.43 -40.32 16.81
CA LYS A 223 30.41 -41.43 17.78
C LYS A 223 29.84 -42.72 17.18
N ALA A 224 28.80 -42.60 16.36
CA ALA A 224 28.15 -43.76 15.74
C ALA A 224 28.98 -44.34 14.59
N ASN A 225 29.66 -43.47 13.84
CA ASN A 225 30.37 -43.82 12.62
C ASN A 225 31.86 -43.42 12.66
N PRO A 226 32.66 -43.89 13.64
CA PRO A 226 34.06 -43.44 13.80
C PRO A 226 34.93 -43.75 12.58
N GLN A 227 34.60 -44.81 11.83
CA GLN A 227 35.31 -45.22 10.61
C GLN A 227 35.25 -44.14 9.51
N ARG A 228 34.21 -43.30 9.50
CA ARG A 228 34.06 -42.21 8.52
C ARG A 228 35.03 -41.05 8.74
N TYR A 229 35.58 -40.96 9.95
CA TYR A 229 36.44 -39.86 10.37
C TYR A 229 37.88 -40.31 10.63
N SER A 230 38.20 -41.58 10.39
CA SER A 230 39.54 -42.13 10.55
C SER A 230 40.13 -42.44 9.19
N LEU A 231 41.26 -41.80 8.88
CA LEU A 231 41.98 -42.05 7.63
C LEU A 231 42.87 -43.29 7.77
N SER A 232 43.20 -43.93 6.64
CA SER A 232 44.12 -45.08 6.60
C SER A 232 45.50 -44.79 7.17
N SER A 233 45.90 -43.51 7.23
CA SER A 233 47.13 -43.03 7.88
C SER A 233 47.07 -43.00 9.41
N GLY A 234 45.90 -43.25 10.01
CA GLY A 234 45.65 -43.10 11.45
C GLY A 234 45.30 -41.68 11.90
N ALA A 235 45.24 -40.71 10.96
CA ALA A 235 44.83 -39.34 11.25
C ALA A 235 43.30 -39.19 11.37
N GLU A 236 42.83 -38.26 12.21
CA GLU A 236 41.40 -37.94 12.34
C GLU A 236 41.00 -36.83 11.34
N LEU A 237 39.97 -37.08 10.54
CA LEU A 237 39.38 -36.11 9.64
C LEU A 237 38.51 -35.10 10.44
N VAL A 238 38.89 -33.83 10.42
CA VAL A 238 38.24 -32.77 11.20
C VAL A 238 37.21 -32.01 10.39
N ARG A 239 37.55 -31.68 9.14
CA ARG A 239 36.70 -30.89 8.25
C ARG A 239 37.10 -31.14 6.79
N ILE A 240 36.10 -31.11 5.92
CA ILE A 240 36.27 -31.05 4.47
C ILE A 240 35.66 -29.73 3.97
N ASN A 241 36.26 -29.10 2.98
CA ASN A 241 35.68 -27.97 2.26
C ASN A 241 36.04 -28.07 0.78
N VAL A 242 35.02 -28.07 -0.09
CA VAL A 242 35.21 -28.01 -1.54
C VAL A 242 34.99 -26.57 -1.98
N SER A 243 36.08 -25.90 -2.35
CA SER A 243 36.04 -24.49 -2.77
C SER A 243 35.84 -24.38 -4.28
N ASN A 244 35.09 -23.35 -4.71
CA ASN A 244 34.97 -22.87 -6.10
C ASN A 244 34.38 -23.84 -7.14
N TYR A 245 33.16 -23.56 -7.61
CA TYR A 245 32.47 -24.36 -8.63
C TYR A 245 33.24 -24.51 -9.96
N ARG A 246 33.99 -23.50 -10.41
CA ARG A 246 34.64 -23.52 -11.74
C ARG A 246 36.01 -24.19 -11.76
N ASN A 247 36.65 -24.30 -10.61
CA ASN A 247 37.95 -24.95 -10.47
C ASN A 247 37.98 -25.56 -9.06
N PRO A 248 37.32 -26.72 -8.88
CA PRO A 248 37.05 -27.23 -7.56
C PRO A 248 38.33 -27.78 -6.92
N SER A 249 38.63 -27.24 -5.74
CA SER A 249 39.74 -27.71 -4.91
C SER A 249 39.20 -28.21 -3.57
N LEU A 250 39.66 -29.40 -3.18
CA LEU A 250 39.34 -30.02 -1.92
C LEU A 250 40.37 -29.60 -0.87
N HIS A 251 39.88 -28.97 0.18
CA HIS A 251 40.62 -28.67 1.39
C HIS A 251 40.23 -29.66 2.48
N ILE A 252 41.23 -30.28 3.08
CA ILE A 252 41.04 -31.25 4.15
C ILE A 252 41.80 -30.76 5.37
N TRP A 253 41.11 -30.75 6.51
CA TRP A 253 41.73 -30.56 7.81
C TRP A 253 41.79 -31.89 8.53
N THR A 254 42.99 -32.31 8.90
CA THR A 254 43.24 -33.54 9.65
C THR A 254 43.92 -33.23 10.97
N ARG A 255 43.67 -34.04 11.99
CA ARG A 255 44.32 -33.96 13.29
C ARG A 255 45.16 -35.21 13.54
N VAL A 256 46.40 -35.00 13.99
CA VAL A 256 47.30 -36.07 14.45
C VAL A 256 47.81 -35.66 15.83
N GLY A 257 47.38 -36.36 16.88
CA GLY A 257 47.63 -35.93 18.26
C GLY A 257 46.97 -34.58 18.56
N GLU A 258 47.74 -33.60 19.02
CA GLU A 258 47.26 -32.23 19.31
C GLU A 258 47.41 -31.27 18.12
N GLU A 259 48.09 -31.68 17.04
CA GLU A 259 48.38 -30.83 15.90
C GLU A 259 47.29 -30.93 14.82
N LEU A 260 46.87 -29.77 14.30
CA LEU A 260 45.93 -29.65 13.19
C LEU A 260 46.71 -29.33 11.91
N PHE A 261 46.50 -30.14 10.88
CA PHE A 261 47.10 -29.98 9.56
C PHE A 261 46.02 -29.59 8.56
N GLU A 262 46.30 -28.60 7.73
CA GLU A 262 45.48 -28.22 6.59
C GLU A 262 46.23 -28.59 5.31
N ASP A 263 45.59 -29.33 4.43
CA ASP A 263 46.09 -29.57 3.08
C ASP A 263 45.14 -28.98 2.04
N THR A 264 45.73 -28.28 1.07
CA THR A 264 45.05 -27.48 0.06
C THR A 264 45.61 -27.84 -1.31
N LYS A 265 45.59 -29.13 -1.70
CA LYS A 265 46.24 -29.55 -2.96
C LYS A 265 45.54 -30.64 -3.76
N PHE A 266 44.34 -31.05 -3.39
CA PHE A 266 43.62 -32.04 -4.18
C PHE A 266 42.76 -31.33 -5.25
N GLN A 267 43.24 -31.33 -6.49
CA GLN A 267 42.39 -31.01 -7.64
C GLN A 267 41.31 -32.08 -7.74
N THR A 268 40.06 -31.65 -7.81
CA THR A 268 38.90 -32.56 -7.87
C THR A 268 38.22 -32.51 -9.22
N ASP A 269 37.62 -33.62 -9.62
CA ASP A 269 36.84 -33.70 -10.84
C ASP A 269 35.60 -32.78 -10.73
N TYR A 270 35.33 -32.03 -11.79
CA TYR A 270 34.24 -31.06 -11.84
C TYR A 270 32.87 -31.72 -11.67
N ASP A 271 32.63 -32.88 -12.28
CA ASP A 271 31.35 -33.58 -12.21
C ASP A 271 31.11 -34.13 -10.81
N VAL A 272 32.16 -34.64 -10.15
CA VAL A 272 32.09 -35.14 -8.77
C VAL A 272 31.83 -33.99 -7.79
N ALA A 273 32.55 -32.87 -7.94
CA ALA A 273 32.30 -31.66 -7.15
C ALA A 273 30.89 -31.11 -7.36
N GLN A 274 30.39 -31.13 -8.61
CA GLN A 274 29.03 -30.70 -8.92
C GLN A 274 27.97 -31.60 -8.28
N ARG A 275 28.18 -32.92 -8.26
CA ARG A 275 27.28 -33.85 -7.56
C ARG A 275 27.28 -33.61 -6.05
N HIS A 276 28.43 -33.31 -5.46
CA HIS A 276 28.55 -32.94 -4.04
C HIS A 276 27.82 -31.62 -3.73
N PHE A 277 28.04 -30.58 -4.53
CA PHE A 277 27.34 -29.29 -4.38
C PHE A 277 25.81 -29.41 -4.54
N ASN A 278 25.34 -30.35 -5.35
CA ASN A 278 23.92 -30.64 -5.53
C ASN A 278 23.35 -31.55 -4.41
N GLY A 279 24.15 -31.95 -3.42
CA GLY A 279 23.76 -32.84 -2.33
C GLY A 279 23.47 -34.28 -2.76
N GLN A 280 24.01 -34.70 -3.92
CA GLN A 280 23.80 -36.04 -4.48
C GLN A 280 24.80 -37.09 -3.97
N ILE A 281 25.92 -36.62 -3.42
CA ILE A 281 26.92 -37.44 -2.71
C ILE A 281 27.31 -36.71 -1.43
N THR A 282 27.62 -37.49 -0.40
CA THR A 282 28.00 -37.03 0.94
C THR A 282 29.48 -36.61 1.00
N ASP A 283 29.88 -35.93 2.09
CA ASP A 283 31.29 -35.56 2.32
C ASP A 283 32.19 -36.81 2.37
N GLU A 284 31.66 -37.93 2.86
CA GLU A 284 32.38 -39.21 2.94
C GLU A 284 32.44 -39.96 1.61
N GLU A 285 31.45 -39.80 0.74
CA GLU A 285 31.52 -40.33 -0.62
C GLU A 285 32.44 -39.48 -1.52
N PHE A 286 32.81 -38.29 -1.06
CA PHE A 286 33.67 -37.36 -1.77
C PHE A 286 35.17 -37.54 -1.45
N VAL A 287 35.52 -38.00 -0.25
CA VAL A 287 36.90 -38.17 0.26
C VAL A 287 37.25 -39.63 0.43
#